data_AF-A0A327M288-F1
#
_entry.id   AF-A0A327M288-F1
#
_cell.length_a   1.000
_cell.length_b   1.000
_cell.length_c   1.000
_cell.angle_alpha   90.00
_cell.angle_beta   90.00
_cell.angle_gamma   90.00
#
_symmetry.space_group_name_H-M   'P 1'
#
loop_
_entity.id
_entity.type
_entity.pdbx_description
1 polymer ?
#
loop_
_entity_poly.entity_id
_entity_poly.type
_entity_poly.pdbx_seq_one_letter_code
_entity_poly.pdbx_strand_id
1 'polypeptide(L)'
;MNDPDHSGEDVTTNAPIPVSPERHGGRFWRRFTSWDFAARRRLVPIVLGEHEQVAASLPFFFVRTRAGVWPVALSRLREEGPCAMVSPNGVWRGSYIPSILRVHPFTAQRTPEGSLALLVDEASGFVTDDPGDEPFFTDDGNPTPAMQQVIGFFQERTAAETRTRDAMAEVMARDLLVPFEAPPGLAQMDTQGLLVPDRARIESLRRTELSALHRCGALVLLHVQAVSLHHLPLIAAAEAQPDRPASAAAPDLPTAAPDTPGPAQEAALSGFLDALAASQEREADLPARDEDEKPDHDGPTGTSRG
;
A
#
# COMPACT_ATOMS: atom_id res chain seq x y z
N MET A 1 -33.58 -14.78 -9.02
CA MET A 1 -34.72 -14.36 -8.18
C MET A 1 -34.39 -14.75 -6.75
N ASN A 2 -33.73 -13.81 -6.05
CA ASN A 2 -33.65 -13.60 -4.60
C ASN A 2 -32.36 -12.81 -4.33
N ASP A 3 -32.53 -11.50 -4.41
CA ASP A 3 -31.69 -10.47 -3.81
C ASP A 3 -31.88 -10.54 -2.28
N PRO A 4 -30.83 -10.47 -1.45
CA PRO A 4 -30.99 -10.03 -0.07
C PRO A 4 -30.86 -8.50 -0.07
N ASP A 5 -32.02 -7.86 -0.13
CA ASP A 5 -32.23 -6.51 0.34
C ASP A 5 -31.82 -6.43 1.83
N HIS A 6 -30.82 -5.61 2.13
CA HIS A 6 -30.52 -5.16 3.49
C HIS A 6 -30.93 -3.69 3.63
N SER A 7 -32.23 -3.43 3.45
CA SER A 7 -32.89 -2.26 4.03
C SER A 7 -33.05 -2.46 5.54
N GLY A 8 -32.03 -2.05 6.29
CA GLY A 8 -32.16 -1.68 7.70
C GLY A 8 -32.18 -0.15 7.78
N GLU A 9 -33.33 0.42 8.15
CA GLU A 9 -33.49 1.87 8.39
C GLU A 9 -32.72 2.32 9.65
N ASP A 10 -32.27 3.58 9.59
CA ASP A 10 -31.60 4.40 10.61
C ASP A 10 -30.14 4.10 11.00
N VAL A 11 -29.23 4.37 10.05
CA VAL A 11 -28.02 5.14 10.35
C VAL A 11 -28.04 6.34 9.41
N THR A 12 -28.07 7.55 9.96
CA THR A 12 -27.86 8.80 9.22
C THR A 12 -26.51 8.73 8.49
N THR A 13 -26.53 8.24 7.25
CA THR A 13 -25.34 8.20 6.41
C THR A 13 -25.16 9.62 5.89
N ASN A 14 -24.51 10.47 6.69
CA ASN A 14 -24.22 11.84 6.28
C ASN A 14 -23.24 11.78 5.10
N ALA A 15 -23.74 12.01 3.89
CA ALA A 15 -22.90 12.02 2.71
C ALA A 15 -21.94 13.23 2.77
N PRO A 16 -20.70 13.10 2.29
CA PRO A 16 -19.79 14.23 2.16
C PRO A 16 -20.44 15.35 1.35
N ILE A 17 -20.23 16.59 1.78
CA ILE A 17 -20.88 17.77 1.20
C ILE A 17 -19.87 18.58 0.40
N PRO A 18 -20.24 19.14 -0.77
CA PRO A 18 -19.35 20.00 -1.53
C PRO A 18 -18.84 21.20 -0.72
N VAL A 19 -17.54 21.43 -0.76
CA VAL A 19 -16.90 22.61 -0.15
C VAL A 19 -17.20 23.82 -1.02
N SER A 20 -17.80 24.86 -0.43
CA SER A 20 -18.16 26.11 -1.12
C SER A 20 -18.04 27.33 -0.21
N PRO A 21 -17.78 28.53 -0.75
CA PRO A 21 -17.74 29.76 0.03
C PRO A 21 -19.06 30.04 0.77
N GLU A 22 -20.21 29.75 0.16
CA GLU A 22 -21.54 30.02 0.74
C GLU A 22 -21.78 29.22 2.01
N ARG A 23 -21.25 27.98 2.06
CA ARG A 23 -21.47 27.07 3.19
C ARG A 23 -20.32 27.07 4.20
N HIS A 24 -19.09 27.24 3.73
CA HIS A 24 -17.89 27.08 4.54
C HIS A 24 -17.06 28.37 4.68
N GLY A 25 -17.51 29.50 4.14
CA GLY A 25 -16.76 30.76 4.16
C GLY A 25 -16.43 31.27 5.57
N GLY A 26 -17.29 31.02 6.55
CA GLY A 26 -17.06 31.33 7.97
C GLY A 26 -16.67 30.12 8.82
N ARG A 27 -16.33 28.99 8.20
CA ARG A 27 -16.04 27.72 8.89
C ARG A 27 -14.55 27.44 8.87
N PHE A 28 -14.13 26.62 9.82
CA PHE A 28 -12.75 26.16 9.98
C PHE A 28 -12.71 24.63 9.95
N TRP A 29 -11.53 24.07 9.77
CA TRP A 29 -11.30 22.64 9.86
C TRP A 29 -10.04 22.31 10.66
N ARG A 30 -10.15 21.26 11.45
CA ARG A 30 -9.06 20.80 12.31
C ARG A 30 -8.24 19.75 11.59
N ARG A 31 -6.91 19.86 11.70
CA ARG A 31 -6.03 18.73 11.33
C ARG A 31 -6.15 17.63 12.38
N PHE A 32 -6.36 16.39 11.94
CA PHE A 32 -6.39 15.25 12.86
C PHE A 32 -5.02 15.03 13.49
N THR A 33 -5.04 14.63 14.76
CA THR A 33 -3.85 14.26 15.54
C THR A 33 -3.82 12.76 15.86
N SER A 34 -4.88 12.03 15.51
CA SER A 34 -4.99 10.58 15.62
C SER A 34 -5.59 9.95 14.36
N TRP A 35 -5.29 8.68 14.16
CA TRP A 35 -5.80 7.86 13.05
C TRP A 35 -7.08 7.10 13.41
N ASP A 36 -7.77 7.47 14.49
CA ASP A 36 -8.95 6.74 15.00
C ASP A 36 -10.09 6.70 13.96
N PHE A 37 -10.20 7.72 13.10
CA PHE A 37 -11.16 7.72 12.00
C PHE A 37 -10.92 6.58 10.99
N ALA A 38 -9.69 6.08 10.88
CA ALA A 38 -9.33 4.96 10.01
C ALA A 38 -9.62 3.60 10.67
N ALA A 39 -9.93 3.56 11.97
CA ALA A 39 -10.08 2.32 12.74
C ALA A 39 -11.15 1.38 12.16
N ARG A 40 -12.19 1.90 11.51
CA ARG A 40 -13.26 1.07 10.93
C ARG A 40 -12.95 0.57 9.51
N ARG A 41 -11.93 1.12 8.84
CA ARG A 41 -11.62 0.80 7.45
C ARG A 41 -10.80 -0.47 7.37
N ARG A 42 -11.41 -1.57 6.93
CA ARG A 42 -10.69 -2.82 6.63
C ARG A 42 -9.86 -2.74 5.35
N LEU A 43 -10.48 -2.22 4.31
CA LEU A 43 -9.89 -2.06 2.98
C LEU A 43 -9.74 -0.57 2.68
N VAL A 44 -8.56 -0.19 2.21
CA VAL A 44 -8.23 1.20 1.88
C VAL A 44 -7.83 1.28 0.42
N PRO A 45 -8.58 1.99 -0.44
CA PRO A 45 -8.24 2.12 -1.86
C PRO A 45 -6.88 2.79 -2.05
N ILE A 46 -6.03 2.16 -2.85
CA ILE A 46 -4.72 2.69 -3.25
C ILE A 46 -4.71 3.01 -4.74
N VAL A 47 -3.73 3.78 -5.18
CA VAL A 47 -3.52 4.13 -6.59
C VAL A 47 -2.11 3.78 -7.08
N LEU A 48 -1.93 3.75 -8.39
CA LEU A 48 -0.60 3.80 -8.99
C LEU A 48 0.13 5.06 -8.53
N GLY A 49 1.42 4.93 -8.23
CA GLY A 49 2.23 5.97 -7.57
C GLY A 49 2.40 5.79 -6.06
N GLU A 50 1.55 5.02 -5.38
CA GLU A 50 1.77 4.66 -3.95
C GLU A 50 2.01 3.16 -3.72
N HIS A 51 1.69 2.30 -4.67
CA HIS A 51 1.75 0.83 -4.55
C HIS A 51 3.07 0.25 -4.03
N GLU A 52 4.24 0.80 -4.36
CA GLU A 52 5.53 0.30 -3.85
C GLU A 52 5.71 0.59 -2.36
N GLN A 53 5.39 1.82 -1.93
CA GLN A 53 5.43 2.22 -0.53
C GLN A 53 4.39 1.45 0.30
N VAL A 54 3.21 1.21 -0.29
CA VAL A 54 2.20 0.32 0.30
C VAL A 54 2.75 -1.10 0.43
N ALA A 55 3.32 -1.66 -0.63
CA ALA A 55 3.85 -3.03 -0.64
C ALA A 55 4.95 -3.26 0.41
N ALA A 56 5.72 -2.22 0.73
CA ALA A 56 6.76 -2.25 1.74
C ALA A 56 6.24 -2.10 3.19
N SER A 57 4.95 -1.81 3.39
CA SER A 57 4.37 -1.55 4.70
C SER A 57 3.11 -2.36 5.03
N LEU A 58 2.33 -2.76 4.04
CA LEU A 58 0.99 -3.33 4.19
C LEU A 58 0.76 -4.39 3.11
N PRO A 59 0.04 -5.48 3.44
CA PRO A 59 -0.48 -6.34 2.39
C PRO A 59 -1.57 -5.59 1.62
N PHE A 60 -1.59 -5.74 0.30
CA PHE A 60 -2.68 -5.23 -0.51
C PHE A 60 -3.19 -6.29 -1.48
N PHE A 61 -4.43 -6.11 -1.91
CA PHE A 61 -5.19 -7.06 -2.73
C PHE A 61 -5.90 -6.32 -3.84
N PHE A 62 -6.53 -7.07 -4.72
CA PHE A 62 -7.48 -6.53 -5.70
C PHE A 62 -8.90 -6.94 -5.32
N VAL A 63 -9.87 -6.05 -5.51
CA VAL A 63 -11.30 -6.34 -5.24
C VAL A 63 -12.15 -5.96 -6.44
N ARG A 64 -13.25 -6.70 -6.64
CA ARG A 64 -14.25 -6.35 -7.65
C ARG A 64 -15.11 -5.19 -7.15
N THR A 65 -15.36 -4.24 -8.04
CA THR A 65 -16.20 -3.06 -7.86
C THR A 65 -17.21 -2.99 -9.00
N ARG A 66 -18.19 -2.08 -8.92
CA ARG A 66 -19.12 -1.82 -10.03
C ARG A 66 -18.41 -1.37 -11.31
N ALA A 67 -17.23 -0.76 -11.19
CA ALA A 67 -16.47 -0.19 -12.31
C ALA A 67 -15.33 -1.10 -12.82
N GLY A 68 -15.23 -2.33 -12.33
CA GLY A 68 -14.14 -3.26 -12.66
C GLY A 68 -13.39 -3.73 -11.41
N VAL A 69 -12.08 -3.86 -11.48
CA VAL A 69 -11.23 -4.26 -10.35
C VAL A 69 -10.45 -3.06 -9.82
N TRP A 70 -10.16 -3.04 -8.51
CA TRP A 70 -9.38 -1.97 -7.88
C TRP A 70 -8.40 -2.51 -6.82
N PRO A 71 -7.19 -1.93 -6.71
CA PRO A 71 -6.25 -2.30 -5.64
C PRO A 71 -6.61 -1.66 -4.30
N VAL A 72 -6.54 -2.44 -3.22
CA VAL A 72 -6.87 -2.05 -1.85
C VAL A 72 -5.84 -2.57 -0.85
N ALA A 73 -5.31 -1.69 0.00
CA ALA A 73 -4.51 -2.11 1.15
C ALA A 73 -5.41 -2.73 2.22
N LEU A 74 -4.94 -3.79 2.86
CA LEU A 74 -5.62 -4.50 3.94
C LEU A 74 -5.05 -4.04 5.29
N SER A 75 -5.93 -3.57 6.16
CA SER A 75 -5.54 -3.06 7.48
C SER A 75 -5.81 -4.03 8.62
N ARG A 76 -6.63 -5.07 8.37
CA ARG A 76 -7.06 -6.09 9.33
C ARG A 76 -7.52 -7.36 8.60
N LEU A 77 -7.23 -8.52 9.16
CA LEU A 77 -7.54 -9.83 8.56
C LEU A 77 -9.02 -10.18 8.68
N ARG A 78 -9.62 -9.91 9.84
CA ARG A 78 -11.02 -10.23 10.14
C ARG A 78 -11.98 -9.24 9.47
N GLU A 79 -13.21 -9.69 9.24
CA GLU A 79 -14.30 -8.83 8.71
C GLU A 79 -14.73 -7.75 9.72
N GLU A 80 -14.71 -8.05 11.02
CA GLU A 80 -15.05 -7.14 12.12
C GLU A 80 -13.86 -6.82 13.04
N GLY A 81 -13.94 -5.69 13.73
CA GLY A 81 -12.89 -5.18 14.62
C GLY A 81 -12.15 -3.94 14.11
N PRO A 82 -11.21 -3.41 14.91
CA PRO A 82 -10.46 -2.21 14.57
C PRO A 82 -9.33 -2.50 13.57
N CYS A 83 -8.89 -1.46 12.87
CA CYS A 83 -7.68 -1.43 12.06
C CYS A 83 -6.47 -1.86 12.91
N ALA A 84 -5.77 -2.92 12.51
CA ALA A 84 -4.60 -3.41 13.23
C ALA A 84 -3.41 -2.43 13.19
N MET A 85 -3.45 -1.49 12.23
CA MET A 85 -2.41 -0.50 12.01
C MET A 85 -2.56 0.76 12.86
N VAL A 86 -3.66 0.93 13.57
CA VAL A 86 -3.85 2.03 14.51
C VAL A 86 -3.62 1.50 15.93
N SER A 87 -2.69 2.09 16.67
CA SER A 87 -2.45 1.73 18.07
C SER A 87 -3.51 2.36 19.00
N PRO A 88 -3.62 1.90 20.26
CA PRO A 88 -4.60 2.43 21.21
C PRO A 88 -4.48 3.93 21.49
N ASN A 89 -3.29 4.52 21.29
CA ASN A 89 -3.07 5.96 21.38
C ASN A 89 -3.27 6.70 20.04
N GLY A 90 -3.91 6.06 19.06
CA GLY A 90 -4.29 6.67 17.79
C GLY A 90 -3.13 6.88 16.81
N VAL A 91 -1.99 6.21 16.99
CA VAL A 91 -0.80 6.34 16.14
C VAL A 91 -0.78 5.25 15.07
N TRP A 92 -0.32 5.58 13.86
CA TRP A 92 -0.15 4.61 12.81
C TRP A 92 1.12 3.76 13.03
N ARG A 93 1.01 2.44 12.92
CA ARG A 93 2.10 1.49 13.18
C ARG A 93 2.97 1.17 11.96
N GLY A 94 2.48 1.43 10.75
CA GLY A 94 3.17 1.11 9.50
C GLY A 94 4.20 2.18 9.12
N SER A 95 5.17 1.82 8.27
CA SER A 95 6.10 2.78 7.68
C SER A 95 5.47 3.65 6.60
N TYR A 96 4.33 3.21 6.04
CA TYR A 96 3.56 3.97 5.07
C TYR A 96 2.08 4.07 5.46
N ILE A 97 1.50 5.25 5.23
CA ILE A 97 0.07 5.53 5.40
C ILE A 97 -0.53 5.73 4.01
N PRO A 98 -1.52 4.90 3.60
CA PRO A 98 -2.23 5.10 2.35
C PRO A 98 -2.73 6.52 2.18
N SER A 99 -2.47 7.09 1.01
CA SER A 99 -2.55 8.54 0.83
C SER A 99 -3.94 9.12 1.05
N ILE A 100 -5.01 8.36 0.74
CA ILE A 100 -6.40 8.78 0.99
C ILE A 100 -6.73 8.96 2.47
N LEU A 101 -6.02 8.29 3.37
CA LEU A 101 -6.24 8.48 4.81
C LEU A 101 -5.67 9.83 5.27
N ARG A 102 -4.61 10.32 4.62
CA ARG A 102 -3.87 11.53 5.03
C ARG A 102 -4.64 12.84 4.83
N VAL A 103 -5.76 12.78 4.11
CA VAL A 103 -6.55 13.95 3.73
C VAL A 103 -7.93 13.99 4.36
N HIS A 104 -8.18 13.19 5.40
CA HIS A 104 -9.38 13.32 6.21
C HIS A 104 -9.51 14.76 6.76
N PRO A 105 -10.71 15.38 6.76
CA PRO A 105 -12.04 14.83 6.44
C PRO A 105 -12.48 14.98 4.96
N PHE A 106 -11.56 15.25 4.05
CA PHE A 106 -11.87 15.57 2.67
C PHE A 106 -11.95 14.33 1.77
N THR A 107 -12.77 14.43 0.73
CA THR A 107 -12.84 13.53 -0.41
C THR A 107 -13.02 14.34 -1.69
N ALA A 108 -12.88 13.73 -2.86
CA ALA A 108 -13.15 14.41 -4.12
C ALA A 108 -13.93 13.52 -5.08
N GLN A 109 -14.75 14.14 -5.91
CA GLN A 109 -15.54 13.47 -6.93
C GLN A 109 -15.52 14.29 -8.22
N ARG A 110 -15.50 13.61 -9.37
CA ARG A 110 -15.73 14.29 -10.65
C ARG A 110 -17.20 14.68 -10.81
N THR A 111 -17.45 15.92 -11.17
CA THR A 111 -18.79 16.42 -11.53
C THR A 111 -19.20 15.88 -12.90
N PRO A 112 -20.50 15.93 -13.27
CA PRO A 112 -20.96 15.57 -14.61
C PRO A 112 -20.24 16.33 -15.74
N GLU A 113 -19.80 17.55 -15.47
CA GLU A 113 -19.04 18.42 -16.38
C GLU A 113 -17.56 18.03 -16.47
N GLY A 114 -17.12 17.05 -15.69
CA GLY A 114 -15.75 16.54 -15.67
C GLY A 114 -14.79 17.32 -14.77
N SER A 115 -15.26 18.37 -14.08
CA SER A 115 -14.45 19.11 -13.10
C SER A 115 -14.33 18.33 -11.78
N LEU A 116 -13.33 18.65 -10.96
CA LEU A 116 -13.12 18.00 -9.66
C LEU A 116 -13.80 18.82 -8.56
N ALA A 117 -14.84 18.26 -7.94
CA ALA A 117 -15.46 18.83 -6.75
C ALA A 117 -14.80 18.26 -5.50
N LEU A 118 -14.38 19.16 -4.60
CA LEU A 118 -13.93 18.80 -3.27
C LEU A 118 -15.13 18.67 -2.34
N LEU A 119 -15.17 17.59 -1.55
CA LEU A 119 -16.21 17.32 -0.57
C LEU A 119 -15.59 17.18 0.81
N VAL A 120 -16.36 17.51 1.84
CA VAL A 120 -15.96 17.36 3.24
C VAL A 120 -17.03 16.61 4.03
N ASP A 121 -16.60 15.71 4.91
CA ASP A 121 -17.49 15.09 5.88
C ASP A 121 -17.70 16.04 7.08
N GLU A 122 -18.80 16.80 7.07
CA GLU A 122 -19.17 17.70 8.17
C GLU A 122 -19.53 16.94 9.47
N ALA A 123 -19.92 15.67 9.39
CA ALA A 123 -20.23 14.85 10.57
C ALA A 123 -18.99 14.21 11.21
N SER A 124 -17.83 14.35 10.57
CA SER A 124 -16.56 13.81 11.08
C SER A 124 -16.09 14.44 12.39
N GLY A 125 -16.64 15.59 12.78
CA GLY A 125 -16.19 16.38 13.92
C GLY A 125 -14.94 17.22 13.65
N PHE A 126 -14.45 17.24 12.41
CA PHE A 126 -13.28 18.03 11.99
C PHE A 126 -13.64 19.35 11.33
N VAL A 127 -14.92 19.61 11.03
CA VAL A 127 -15.40 20.94 10.61
C VAL A 127 -15.87 21.70 11.84
N THR A 128 -15.29 22.86 12.09
CA THR A 128 -15.40 23.59 13.35
C THR A 128 -15.78 25.05 13.12
N ASP A 129 -16.16 25.73 14.20
CA ASP A 129 -16.34 27.19 14.28
C ASP A 129 -15.18 27.85 15.04
N ASP A 130 -14.07 27.13 15.25
CA ASP A 130 -12.92 27.58 16.06
C ASP A 130 -11.92 28.35 15.17
N PRO A 131 -11.71 29.67 15.39
CA PRO A 131 -10.76 30.44 14.61
C PRO A 131 -9.29 30.05 14.81
N GLY A 132 -8.98 29.19 15.78
CA GLY A 132 -7.66 28.59 15.96
C GLY A 132 -7.38 27.39 15.04
N ASP A 133 -8.41 26.84 14.39
CA ASP A 133 -8.29 25.80 13.37
C ASP A 133 -8.04 26.43 11.98
N GLU A 134 -7.88 25.62 10.92
CA GLU A 134 -7.57 26.11 9.58
C GLU A 134 -8.82 26.66 8.88
N PRO A 135 -8.82 27.91 8.38
CA PRO A 135 -9.96 28.42 7.64
C PRO A 135 -10.11 27.71 6.29
N PHE A 136 -11.35 27.50 5.84
CA PHE A 136 -11.60 27.01 4.48
C PHE A 136 -11.32 28.09 3.42
N PHE A 137 -11.79 29.31 3.68
CA PHE A 137 -11.70 30.44 2.75
C PHE A 137 -11.06 31.66 3.43
N THR A 138 -10.41 32.50 2.63
CA THR A 138 -9.99 33.84 3.03
C THR A 138 -11.20 34.77 3.08
N ASP A 139 -11.05 35.95 3.69
CA ASP A 139 -12.11 36.98 3.72
C ASP A 139 -12.62 37.39 2.32
N ASP A 140 -11.76 37.31 1.29
CA ASP A 140 -12.11 37.57 -0.11
C ASP A 140 -12.85 36.40 -0.80
N GLY A 141 -13.18 35.33 -0.08
CA GLY A 141 -13.88 34.15 -0.62
C GLY A 141 -13.02 33.18 -1.41
N ASN A 142 -11.69 33.33 -1.41
CA ASN A 142 -10.76 32.41 -2.09
C ASN A 142 -10.33 31.26 -1.16
N PRO A 143 -10.02 30.05 -1.68
CA PRO A 143 -9.48 28.98 -0.84
C PRO A 143 -8.16 29.39 -0.17
N THR A 144 -8.02 29.07 1.12
CA THR A 144 -6.79 29.34 1.89
C THR A 144 -5.60 28.53 1.37
N PRO A 145 -4.35 28.88 1.72
CA PRO A 145 -3.18 28.09 1.33
C PRO A 145 -3.28 26.62 1.74
N ALA A 146 -3.85 26.34 2.93
CA ALA A 146 -4.09 24.98 3.40
C ALA A 146 -5.11 24.25 2.51
N MET A 147 -6.21 24.91 2.11
CA MET A 147 -7.17 24.33 1.16
C MET A 147 -6.60 24.16 -0.24
N GLN A 148 -5.72 25.04 -0.70
CA GLN A 148 -5.02 24.88 -1.98
C GLN A 148 -4.14 23.62 -2.00
N GLN A 149 -3.48 23.29 -0.89
CA GLN A 149 -2.74 22.03 -0.75
C GLN A 149 -3.66 20.81 -0.83
N VAL A 150 -4.83 20.86 -0.19
CA VAL A 150 -5.85 19.78 -0.28
C VAL A 150 -6.34 19.62 -1.71
N ILE A 151 -6.64 20.73 -2.41
CA ILE A 151 -7.06 20.72 -3.81
C ILE A 151 -5.97 20.12 -4.71
N GLY A 152 -4.73 20.55 -4.55
CA GLY A 152 -3.58 20.04 -5.32
C GLY A 152 -3.39 18.53 -5.13
N PHE A 153 -3.49 18.04 -3.89
CA PHE A 153 -3.45 16.60 -3.60
C PHE A 153 -4.52 15.83 -4.38
N PHE A 154 -5.78 16.30 -4.38
CA PHE A 154 -6.84 15.58 -5.08
C PHE A 154 -6.73 15.67 -6.60
N GLN A 155 -6.16 16.74 -7.15
CA GLN A 155 -5.83 16.81 -8.58
C GLN A 155 -4.83 15.72 -8.97
N GLU A 156 -3.73 15.59 -8.23
CA GLU A 156 -2.72 14.56 -8.44
C GLU A 156 -3.31 13.16 -8.25
N ARG A 157 -4.08 12.96 -7.17
CA ARG A 157 -4.71 11.68 -6.86
C ARG A 157 -5.72 11.27 -7.94
N THR A 158 -6.56 12.17 -8.44
CA THR A 158 -7.52 11.87 -9.52
C THR A 158 -6.81 11.52 -10.84
N ALA A 159 -5.64 12.13 -11.12
CA ALA A 159 -4.81 11.70 -12.25
C ALA A 159 -4.25 10.27 -12.02
N ALA A 160 -3.78 9.97 -10.81
CA ALA A 160 -3.34 8.63 -10.43
C ALA A 160 -4.47 7.59 -10.48
N GLU A 161 -5.69 7.92 -10.06
CA GLU A 161 -6.88 7.08 -10.18
C GLU A 161 -7.21 6.79 -11.66
N THR A 162 -7.05 7.76 -12.55
CA THR A 162 -7.23 7.55 -13.99
C THR A 162 -6.24 6.51 -14.52
N ARG A 163 -4.94 6.70 -14.25
CA ARG A 163 -3.91 5.71 -14.62
C ARG A 163 -4.17 4.33 -14.01
N THR A 164 -4.63 4.29 -12.75
CA THR A 164 -4.96 3.04 -12.06
C THR A 164 -6.11 2.32 -12.75
N ARG A 165 -7.16 3.05 -13.18
CA ARG A 165 -8.28 2.48 -13.93
C ARG A 165 -7.81 1.88 -15.26
N ASP A 166 -6.95 2.58 -15.98
CA ASP A 166 -6.41 2.10 -17.26
C ASP A 166 -5.56 0.83 -17.05
N ALA A 167 -4.72 0.81 -16.01
CA ALA A 167 -3.95 -0.38 -15.64
C ALA A 167 -4.84 -1.56 -15.25
N MET A 168 -5.90 -1.32 -14.46
CA MET A 168 -6.84 -2.38 -14.06
C MET A 168 -7.66 -2.91 -15.23
N ALA A 169 -7.98 -2.07 -16.23
CA ALA A 169 -8.59 -2.53 -17.46
C ALA A 169 -7.69 -3.50 -18.21
N GLU A 170 -6.38 -3.23 -18.31
CA GLU A 170 -5.41 -4.15 -18.94
C GLU A 170 -5.25 -5.46 -18.16
N VAL A 171 -5.27 -5.41 -16.82
CA VAL A 171 -5.24 -6.58 -15.94
C VAL A 171 -6.47 -7.46 -16.15
N MET A 172 -7.65 -6.85 -16.21
CA MET A 172 -8.92 -7.55 -16.43
C MET A 172 -9.02 -8.14 -17.85
N ALA A 173 -8.58 -7.41 -18.87
CA ALA A 173 -8.64 -7.85 -20.27
C ALA A 173 -7.84 -9.13 -20.53
N ARG A 174 -6.85 -9.42 -19.68
CA ARG A 174 -5.99 -10.61 -19.75
C ARG A 174 -6.32 -11.65 -18.67
N ASP A 175 -7.38 -11.42 -17.90
CA ASP A 175 -7.83 -12.31 -16.82
C ASP A 175 -6.68 -12.69 -15.87
N LEU A 176 -5.93 -11.71 -15.37
CA LEU A 176 -4.68 -11.97 -14.61
C LEU A 176 -4.88 -12.21 -13.11
N LEU A 177 -6.11 -12.30 -12.63
CA LEU A 177 -6.40 -12.35 -11.20
C LEU A 177 -7.21 -13.59 -10.84
N VAL A 178 -6.88 -14.19 -9.70
CA VAL A 178 -7.56 -15.34 -9.11
C VAL A 178 -8.00 -15.04 -7.67
N PRO A 179 -9.04 -15.72 -7.16
CA PRO A 179 -9.38 -15.63 -5.74
C PRO A 179 -8.19 -15.95 -4.84
N PHE A 180 -8.04 -15.17 -3.77
CA PHE A 180 -7.01 -15.43 -2.77
C PHE A 180 -7.46 -16.51 -1.80
N GLU A 181 -6.60 -17.51 -1.59
CA GLU A 181 -6.78 -18.52 -0.55
C GLU A 181 -5.83 -18.20 0.61
N ALA A 182 -6.36 -18.18 1.83
CA ALA A 182 -5.55 -17.89 3.01
C ALA A 182 -4.48 -18.98 3.21
N PRO A 183 -3.22 -18.62 3.47
CA PRO A 183 -2.18 -19.61 3.73
C PRO A 183 -2.45 -20.33 5.07
N PRO A 184 -1.88 -21.54 5.26
CA PRO A 184 -1.93 -22.23 6.55
C PRO A 184 -1.45 -21.32 7.69
N GLY A 185 -2.21 -21.27 8.78
CA GLY A 185 -1.94 -20.38 9.93
C GLY A 185 -2.70 -19.05 9.92
N LEU A 186 -3.35 -18.69 8.81
CA LEU A 186 -4.24 -17.52 8.70
C LEU A 186 -5.68 -17.92 8.31
N ALA A 187 -6.13 -19.11 8.70
CA ALA A 187 -7.45 -19.64 8.34
C ALA A 187 -8.63 -18.77 8.80
N GLN A 188 -8.43 -17.91 9.80
CA GLN A 188 -9.40 -16.94 10.32
C GLN A 188 -9.48 -15.64 9.51
N MET A 189 -8.63 -15.48 8.50
CA MET A 189 -8.66 -14.33 7.60
C MET A 189 -9.89 -14.39 6.71
N ASP A 190 -10.69 -13.32 6.70
CA ASP A 190 -11.73 -13.17 5.71
C ASP A 190 -11.09 -12.93 4.33
N THR A 191 -11.31 -13.83 3.40
CA THR A 191 -10.77 -13.73 2.03
C THR A 191 -11.83 -13.40 1.00
N GLN A 192 -13.09 -13.19 1.44
CA GLN A 192 -14.20 -12.99 0.54
C GLN A 192 -13.97 -11.76 -0.37
N GLY A 193 -13.97 -12.01 -1.68
CA GLY A 193 -13.79 -10.98 -2.70
C GLY A 193 -12.36 -10.47 -2.89
N LEU A 194 -11.38 -10.98 -2.12
CA LEU A 194 -9.97 -10.67 -2.32
C LEU A 194 -9.40 -11.47 -3.49
N LEU A 195 -8.71 -10.78 -4.38
CA LEU A 195 -8.06 -11.34 -5.55
C LEU A 195 -6.55 -11.06 -5.51
N VAL A 196 -5.77 -11.98 -6.07
CA VAL A 196 -4.32 -11.89 -6.24
C VAL A 196 -3.92 -12.22 -7.69
N PRO A 197 -2.73 -11.77 -8.13
CA PRO A 197 -2.17 -12.12 -9.43
C PRO A 197 -2.03 -13.63 -9.61
N ASP A 198 -2.48 -14.14 -10.76
CA ASP A 198 -2.18 -15.51 -11.19
C ASP A 198 -0.80 -15.54 -11.84
N ARG A 199 0.16 -16.13 -11.12
CA ARG A 199 1.55 -16.23 -11.56
C ARG A 199 1.70 -16.99 -12.87
N ALA A 200 0.96 -18.09 -13.06
CA ALA A 200 1.05 -18.89 -14.28
C ALA A 200 0.54 -18.10 -15.49
N ARG A 201 -0.55 -17.34 -15.32
CA ARG A 201 -1.07 -16.47 -16.40
C ARG A 201 -0.07 -15.37 -16.74
N ILE A 202 0.53 -14.73 -15.74
CA ILE A 202 1.55 -13.68 -15.96
C ILE A 202 2.78 -14.24 -16.68
N GLU A 203 3.28 -15.40 -16.28
CA GLU A 203 4.42 -16.07 -16.92
C GLU A 203 4.12 -16.51 -18.37
N SER A 204 2.84 -16.76 -18.68
CA SER A 204 2.40 -17.14 -20.03
C SER A 204 2.21 -15.95 -21.00
N LEU A 205 2.32 -14.71 -20.51
CA LEU A 205 2.07 -13.51 -21.33
C LEU A 205 3.06 -13.36 -22.48
N ARG A 206 2.56 -12.96 -23.64
CA ARG A 206 3.39 -12.63 -24.79
C ARG A 206 4.15 -11.33 -24.53
N ARG A 207 5.28 -11.16 -25.23
CA ARG A 207 6.11 -9.94 -25.16
C ARG A 207 5.32 -8.65 -25.33
N THR A 208 4.38 -8.62 -26.28
CA THR A 208 3.53 -7.44 -26.54
C THR A 208 2.58 -7.14 -25.38
N GLU A 209 2.09 -8.16 -24.69
CA GLU A 209 1.19 -8.02 -23.54
C GLU A 209 1.95 -7.54 -22.31
N LEU A 210 3.14 -8.09 -22.05
CA LEU A 210 4.06 -7.61 -21.02
C LEU A 210 4.43 -6.14 -21.24
N SER A 211 4.73 -5.76 -22.48
CA SER A 211 5.03 -4.36 -22.83
C SER A 211 3.86 -3.42 -22.55
N ALA A 212 2.63 -3.84 -22.88
CA ALA A 212 1.43 -3.06 -22.59
C ALA A 212 1.24 -2.84 -21.08
N LEU A 213 1.34 -3.92 -20.28
CA LEU A 213 1.23 -3.86 -18.82
C LEU A 213 2.34 -3.03 -18.17
N HIS A 214 3.56 -3.13 -18.69
CA HIS A 214 4.68 -2.31 -18.21
C HIS A 214 4.43 -0.82 -18.47
N ARG A 215 3.98 -0.46 -19.68
CA ARG A 215 3.73 0.94 -20.06
C ARG A 215 2.66 1.64 -19.22
N CYS A 216 1.63 0.91 -18.78
CA CYS A 216 0.59 1.46 -17.91
C CYS A 216 0.88 1.28 -16.40
N GLY A 217 2.01 0.69 -16.02
CA GLY A 217 2.39 0.45 -14.62
C GLY A 217 1.73 -0.78 -13.97
N ALA A 218 0.84 -1.48 -14.68
CA ALA A 218 0.17 -2.68 -14.17
C ALA A 218 1.17 -3.79 -13.83
N LEU A 219 2.24 -3.97 -14.62
CA LEU A 219 3.20 -5.06 -14.41
C LEU A 219 3.89 -4.94 -13.04
N VAL A 220 4.37 -3.73 -12.70
CA VAL A 220 5.01 -3.44 -11.40
C VAL A 220 4.02 -3.64 -10.28
N LEU A 221 2.81 -3.10 -10.41
CA LEU A 221 1.73 -3.25 -9.44
C LEU A 221 1.43 -4.72 -9.11
N LEU A 222 1.35 -5.59 -10.12
CA LEU A 222 1.14 -7.04 -9.93
C LEU A 222 2.32 -7.69 -9.19
N HIS A 223 3.56 -7.32 -9.50
CA HIS A 223 4.75 -7.91 -8.87
C HIS A 223 4.88 -7.51 -7.40
N VAL A 224 4.76 -6.22 -7.10
CA VAL A 224 4.87 -5.76 -5.71
C VAL A 224 3.68 -6.20 -4.86
N GLN A 225 2.54 -6.53 -5.47
CA GLN A 225 1.44 -7.15 -4.74
C GLN A 225 1.86 -8.49 -4.12
N ALA A 226 2.49 -9.36 -4.89
CA ALA A 226 2.93 -10.66 -4.37
C ALA A 226 3.91 -10.50 -3.20
N VAL A 227 4.80 -9.50 -3.28
CA VAL A 227 5.73 -9.15 -2.20
C VAL A 227 4.98 -8.63 -0.97
N SER A 228 3.94 -7.82 -1.16
CA SER A 228 3.17 -7.22 -0.05
C SER A 228 2.55 -8.26 0.89
N LEU A 229 2.25 -9.47 0.38
CA LEU A 229 1.66 -10.56 1.17
C LEU A 229 2.55 -11.03 2.32
N HIS A 230 3.87 -10.75 2.27
CA HIS A 230 4.77 -11.02 3.39
C HIS A 230 4.45 -10.20 4.65
N HIS A 231 3.62 -9.16 4.55
CA HIS A 231 3.12 -8.41 5.70
C HIS A 231 1.91 -9.04 6.40
N LEU A 232 1.29 -10.11 5.86
CA LEU A 232 0.13 -10.75 6.49
C LEU A 232 0.40 -11.22 7.94
N PRO A 233 1.55 -11.86 8.27
CA PRO A 233 1.86 -12.23 9.66
C PRO A 233 2.00 -11.02 10.60
N LEU A 234 2.46 -9.87 10.08
CA LEU A 234 2.56 -8.63 10.86
C LEU A 234 1.16 -8.12 11.25
N ILE A 235 0.20 -8.15 10.32
CA ILE A 235 -1.19 -7.78 10.62
C ILE A 235 -1.78 -8.76 11.63
N ALA A 236 -1.58 -10.07 11.45
CA ALA A 236 -2.05 -11.09 12.39
C ALA A 236 -1.51 -10.86 13.82
N ALA A 237 -0.22 -10.55 13.94
CA ALA A 237 0.41 -10.28 15.23
C ALA A 237 -0.12 -8.99 15.87
N ALA A 238 -0.40 -7.96 15.07
CA ALA A 238 -0.99 -6.71 15.55
C ALA A 238 -2.43 -6.91 16.04
N GLU A 239 -3.24 -7.72 15.37
CA GLU A 239 -4.60 -8.07 15.83
C GLU A 239 -4.60 -8.93 17.09
N ALA A 240 -3.61 -9.81 17.26
CA ALA A 240 -3.49 -10.63 18.46
C ALA A 240 -3.04 -9.83 19.71
N GLN A 241 -2.46 -8.65 19.51
CA GLN A 241 -1.95 -7.78 20.57
C GLN A 241 -2.41 -6.32 20.36
N PRO A 242 -3.72 -6.05 20.44
CA PRO A 242 -4.27 -4.73 20.14
C PRO A 242 -3.72 -3.64 21.07
N ASP A 243 -3.46 -3.97 22.33
CA ASP A 243 -3.05 -3.02 23.38
C ASP A 243 -1.58 -2.58 23.31
N ARG A 244 -0.77 -3.17 22.43
CA ARG A 244 0.65 -2.84 22.32
C ARG A 244 0.79 -1.38 21.85
N PRO A 245 1.50 -0.47 22.52
CA PRO A 245 1.69 0.89 21.99
C PRO A 245 2.49 0.87 20.67
N ALA A 246 2.25 1.85 19.79
CA ALA A 246 3.18 2.12 18.69
C ALA A 246 4.39 2.88 19.24
N SER A 247 5.59 2.59 18.74
CA SER A 247 6.74 3.48 18.97
C SER A 247 6.58 4.71 18.09
N ALA A 248 6.70 5.92 18.67
CA ALA A 248 6.61 7.17 17.93
C ALA A 248 7.82 7.42 16.99
N ALA A 249 8.82 6.56 16.99
CA ALA A 249 9.96 6.65 16.10
C ALA A 249 9.69 5.86 14.81
N ALA A 250 9.03 6.50 13.85
CA ALA A 250 9.23 6.15 12.46
C ALA A 250 10.58 6.76 12.01
N PRO A 251 11.44 6.05 11.27
CA PRO A 251 12.53 6.70 10.57
C PRO A 251 11.95 7.69 9.57
N ASP A 252 12.50 8.91 9.51
CA ASP A 252 12.26 9.85 8.42
C ASP A 252 12.68 9.16 7.11
N LEU A 253 11.74 8.49 6.46
CA LEU A 253 11.94 8.04 5.09
C LEU A 253 11.62 9.22 4.18
N PRO A 254 12.54 9.59 3.27
CA PRO A 254 12.36 10.75 2.42
C PRO A 254 11.07 10.61 1.62
N THR A 255 10.22 11.63 1.72
CA THR A 255 9.11 11.81 0.78
C THR A 255 9.71 11.92 -0.61
N ALA A 256 9.31 11.03 -1.52
CA ALA A 256 9.78 11.00 -2.89
C ALA A 256 9.37 12.32 -3.60
N ALA A 257 10.32 13.24 -3.68
CA ALA A 257 10.44 14.21 -4.76
C ALA A 257 11.37 13.62 -5.84
N PRO A 258 11.30 14.04 -7.12
CA PRO A 258 12.05 13.41 -8.19
C PRO A 258 13.57 13.59 -8.02
N ASP A 259 14.29 12.58 -8.49
CA ASP A 259 15.71 12.27 -8.28
C ASP A 259 16.71 13.43 -8.36
N THR A 260 17.62 13.48 -7.37
CA THR A 260 19.09 13.37 -7.55
C THR A 260 19.67 12.96 -6.19
N PRO A 261 20.49 11.89 -6.07
CA PRO A 261 21.09 11.54 -4.79
C PRO A 261 22.02 12.67 -4.34
N GLY A 262 21.82 13.14 -3.11
CA GLY A 262 22.73 14.11 -2.49
C GLY A 262 24.08 13.45 -2.15
N PRO A 263 25.15 14.25 -1.96
CA PRO A 263 26.51 13.74 -1.74
C PRO A 263 26.66 12.80 -0.53
N ALA A 264 25.73 12.88 0.44
CA ALA A 264 25.69 11.97 1.58
C ALA A 264 25.18 10.55 1.23
N GLN A 265 24.27 10.43 0.26
CA GLN A 265 23.77 9.13 -0.21
C GLN A 265 24.78 8.45 -1.14
N GLU A 266 25.52 9.20 -1.95
CA GLU A 266 26.63 8.67 -2.77
C GLU A 266 27.78 8.12 -1.92
N ALA A 267 28.14 8.82 -0.83
CA ALA A 267 29.15 8.34 0.11
C ALA A 267 28.71 7.05 0.83
N ALA A 268 27.42 6.95 1.18
CA ALA A 268 26.85 5.75 1.80
C ALA A 268 26.78 4.57 0.82
N LEU A 269 26.45 4.82 -0.45
CA LEU A 269 26.43 3.80 -1.50
C LEU A 269 27.85 3.30 -1.83
N SER A 270 28.84 4.20 -1.88
CA SER A 270 30.25 3.84 -2.09
C SER A 270 30.77 2.96 -0.96
N GLY A 271 30.53 3.34 0.31
CA GLY A 271 30.95 2.53 1.46
C GLY A 271 30.30 1.15 1.52
N PHE A 272 29.05 1.03 1.05
CA PHE A 272 28.37 -0.26 0.93
C PHE A 272 28.98 -1.15 -0.16
N LEU A 273 29.32 -0.59 -1.33
CA LEU A 273 29.96 -1.34 -2.42
C LEU A 273 31.39 -1.75 -2.07
N ASP A 274 32.14 -0.91 -1.36
CA ASP A 274 33.49 -1.24 -0.87
C ASP A 274 33.44 -2.39 0.17
N ALA A 275 32.42 -2.40 1.03
CA ALA A 275 32.20 -3.49 1.98
C ALA A 275 31.83 -4.81 1.30
N LEU A 276 31.09 -4.75 0.18
CA LEU A 276 30.72 -5.91 -0.62
C LEU A 276 31.92 -6.48 -1.38
N ALA A 277 32.76 -5.62 -1.97
CA ALA A 277 34.00 -6.01 -2.63
C ALA A 277 34.99 -6.67 -1.66
N ALA A 278 35.17 -6.08 -0.47
CA ALA A 278 36.03 -6.65 0.57
C ALA A 278 35.49 -7.98 1.15
N SER A 279 34.19 -8.26 1.01
CA SER A 279 33.61 -9.56 1.37
C SER A 279 33.93 -10.63 0.33
N GLN A 280 33.91 -10.29 -0.96
CA GLN A 280 34.23 -11.22 -2.06
C GLN A 280 35.72 -11.55 -2.12
N GLU A 281 36.60 -10.60 -1.79
CA GLU A 281 38.05 -10.85 -1.72
C GLU A 281 38.44 -11.77 -0.55
N ARG A 282 37.71 -11.72 0.57
CA ARG A 282 37.91 -12.62 1.72
C ARG A 282 37.40 -14.04 1.48
N GLU A 283 36.47 -14.22 0.56
CA GLU A 283 35.95 -15.53 0.16
C GLU A 283 36.84 -16.21 -0.90
N ALA A 284 37.69 -15.45 -1.59
CA ALA A 284 38.66 -15.94 -2.58
C ALA A 284 40.01 -16.42 -1.98
N ASP A 285 40.28 -16.16 -0.69
CA ASP A 285 41.55 -16.49 -0.02
C ASP A 285 41.43 -17.70 0.95
N LEU A 286 40.42 -18.54 0.77
CA LEU A 286 40.33 -19.84 1.44
C LEU A 286 41.37 -20.79 0.82
N PRO A 287 42.31 -21.37 1.58
CA PRO A 287 43.27 -22.32 1.03
C PRO A 287 42.54 -23.55 0.49
N ALA A 288 42.96 -24.01 -0.68
CA ALA A 288 42.44 -25.19 -1.36
C ALA A 288 42.43 -26.39 -0.38
N ARG A 289 41.29 -27.09 -0.32
CA ARG A 289 41.22 -28.40 0.33
C ARG A 289 42.05 -29.36 -0.51
N ASP A 290 43.13 -29.87 0.07
CA ASP A 290 43.89 -31.00 -0.50
C ASP A 290 42.97 -32.20 -0.64
N GLU A 291 42.63 -32.55 -1.88
CA GLU A 291 42.18 -33.89 -2.24
C GLU A 291 43.40 -34.74 -2.56
N ASP A 292 43.86 -35.54 -1.59
CA ASP A 292 44.59 -36.79 -1.86
C ASP A 292 44.68 -37.62 -0.57
N GLU A 293 43.73 -38.53 -0.36
CA GLU A 293 44.05 -39.78 0.34
C GLU A 293 43.25 -40.95 -0.24
N LYS A 294 44.03 -41.85 -0.84
CA LYS A 294 43.69 -43.02 -1.65
C LYS A 294 43.19 -44.16 -0.74
N PRO A 295 42.20 -44.98 -1.14
CA PRO A 295 41.82 -46.13 -0.34
C PRO A 295 42.88 -47.23 -0.43
N ASP A 296 43.34 -47.67 0.74
CA ASP A 296 44.18 -48.84 0.95
C ASP A 296 43.43 -50.09 0.47
N HIS A 297 43.93 -50.73 -0.59
CA HIS A 297 43.48 -52.07 -0.98
C HIS A 297 44.71 -52.98 -0.96
N ASP A 298 44.96 -53.54 0.22
CA ASP A 298 45.96 -54.57 0.43
C ASP A 298 45.39 -55.92 -0.04
N GLY A 299 46.05 -56.50 -1.04
CA GLY A 299 45.73 -57.81 -1.62
C GLY A 299 47.03 -58.42 -2.13
N PRO A 300 47.51 -59.55 -1.57
CA PRO A 300 48.88 -59.98 -1.78
C PRO A 300 49.04 -60.70 -3.12
N THR A 301 50.05 -60.27 -3.89
CA THR A 301 50.61 -61.05 -4.99
C THR A 301 51.45 -62.21 -4.46
N GLY A 302 51.08 -63.44 -4.83
CA GLY A 302 51.84 -64.66 -4.60
C GLY A 302 51.99 -65.50 -5.87
N THR A 303 53.05 -65.20 -6.62
CA THR A 303 54.01 -66.11 -7.28
C THR A 303 53.55 -67.45 -7.92
N SER A 304 53.94 -67.59 -9.21
CA SER A 304 54.78 -68.68 -9.76
C SER A 304 54.16 -69.66 -10.77
N ARG A 305 54.74 -69.60 -11.98
CA ARG A 305 55.21 -70.69 -12.86
C ARG A 305 54.28 -71.88 -13.17
N GLY A 306 54.12 -72.14 -14.47
CA GLY A 306 53.76 -73.45 -15.03
C GLY A 306 52.90 -73.32 -16.26
#